data_AF-A0A7S0MQ60-F1
#
_entry.id   AF-A0A7S0MQ60-F1
#
_cell.length_a   1.000
_cell.length_b   1.000
_cell.length_c   1.000
_cell.angle_alpha   90.00
_cell.angle_beta   90.00
_cell.angle_gamma   90.00
#
_symmetry.space_group_name_H-M   'P 1'
#
loop_
_entity.id
_entity.type
_entity.pdbx_description
1 polymer ?
#
loop_
_entity_poly.entity_id
_entity_poly.type
_entity_poly.pdbx_seq_one_letter_code
_entity_poly.pdbx_strand_id
1 'polypeptide(L)'
;YRAVVMLEPDFDVEHSRQSLKDQSSGSLKLATVIRIKQQAHTIKKKLEYNKAAKKVLLPNGHAKSLWDFCNLLVLIYSVFEVPYSLSFQPSSCASTESDHFNLGIDIFFMCDVLINFFTAYLDEEIGVMEVHLKAIALNYLKGWFVFDLASSLPWDRIVCMAILDNPNSIFSRIIKVFRIIKILRFARMLRVASSLQDALGHWIGDSLRLIKFLGVLLLFGHISACIWHAVIDLNHCTIPADLFPS
;
A
#
# COMPACT_ATOMS: atom_id res chain seq x y z
N TYR A 1 -2.77 19.87 1.54
CA TYR A 1 -3.60 20.78 0.73
C TYR A 1 -5.08 20.51 1.01
N ARG A 2 -5.79 21.58 1.39
CA ARG A 2 -7.17 21.59 1.87
C ARG A 2 -8.13 21.45 0.67
N ALA A 3 -8.35 20.22 0.22
CA ALA A 3 -9.26 19.91 -0.88
C ALA A 3 -10.17 18.74 -0.46
N VAL A 4 -11.05 19.00 0.50
CA VAL A 4 -12.32 18.27 0.57
C VAL A 4 -13.36 19.23 0.01
N VAL A 5 -13.43 19.18 -1.31
CA VAL A 5 -14.58 19.47 -2.17
C VAL A 5 -15.68 20.30 -1.51
N MET A 6 -15.66 21.59 -1.85
CA MET A 6 -16.81 22.47 -1.90
C MET A 6 -18.03 21.72 -2.45
N LEU A 7 -18.98 21.43 -1.57
CA LEU A 7 -20.40 21.35 -1.91
C LEU A 7 -21.14 22.36 -1.06
N GLU A 8 -20.70 23.61 -1.15
CA GLU A 8 -21.47 24.78 -0.73
C GLU A 8 -22.00 25.42 -2.01
N PRO A 9 -23.28 25.23 -2.36
CA PRO A 9 -24.01 26.33 -2.94
C PRO A 9 -24.35 27.24 -1.77
N ASP A 10 -23.66 28.38 -1.68
CA ASP A 10 -24.15 29.56 -0.94
C ASP A 10 -25.57 29.83 -1.46
N PHE A 11 -26.57 29.30 -0.76
CA PHE A 11 -27.96 29.45 -1.14
C PHE A 11 -28.57 30.51 -0.23
N ASP A 12 -28.51 31.75 -0.74
CA ASP A 12 -29.14 32.91 -0.16
C ASP A 12 -30.67 32.69 -0.09
N VAL A 13 -31.13 32.35 1.13
CA VAL A 13 -32.53 32.08 1.47
C VAL A 13 -33.41 33.32 1.26
N GLU A 14 -32.82 34.52 1.27
CA GLU A 14 -33.54 35.78 1.13
C GLU A 14 -33.89 36.09 -0.33
N HIS A 15 -33.00 35.82 -1.28
CA HIS A 15 -33.30 36.00 -2.71
C HIS A 15 -34.42 35.06 -3.19
N SER A 16 -34.52 33.87 -2.59
CA SER A 16 -35.56 32.89 -2.92
C SER A 16 -36.94 33.27 -2.39
N ARG A 17 -37.00 34.00 -1.26
CA ARG A 17 -38.27 34.53 -0.71
C ARG A 17 -38.91 35.55 -1.62
N GLN A 18 -38.12 36.36 -2.32
CA GLN A 18 -38.65 37.41 -3.20
C GLN A 18 -39.23 36.86 -4.51
N SER A 19 -38.62 35.81 -5.10
CA SER A 19 -39.19 35.14 -6.28
C SER A 19 -40.45 34.30 -5.99
N LEU A 20 -40.70 33.96 -4.71
CA LEU A 20 -41.90 33.20 -4.29
C LEU A 20 -43.19 34.04 -4.25
N LYS A 21 -43.12 35.36 -4.39
CA LYS A 21 -44.31 36.23 -4.31
C LYS A 21 -45.10 36.34 -5.63
N ASP A 22 -44.55 35.90 -6.77
CA ASP A 22 -45.08 36.30 -8.09
C ASP A 22 -45.72 35.19 -8.96
N GLN A 23 -45.91 33.95 -8.48
CA GLN A 23 -46.41 32.87 -9.36
C GLN A 23 -47.56 32.00 -8.82
N SER A 24 -48.52 31.75 -9.72
CA SER A 24 -49.85 31.15 -9.53
C SER A 24 -49.92 29.79 -8.81
N SER A 25 -51.06 29.58 -8.13
CA SER A 25 -51.34 28.63 -7.02
C SER A 25 -51.29 27.12 -7.33
N GLY A 26 -51.28 26.70 -8.60
CA GLY A 26 -51.38 25.28 -9.00
C GLY A 26 -50.03 24.57 -9.23
N SER A 27 -49.11 25.21 -9.96
CA SER A 27 -47.79 24.64 -10.29
C SER A 27 -46.79 24.73 -9.13
N LEU A 28 -47.01 25.67 -8.20
CA LEU A 28 -46.15 25.93 -7.04
C LEU A 28 -46.15 24.76 -6.03
N LYS A 29 -47.30 24.08 -5.85
CA LYS A 29 -47.42 22.93 -4.93
C LYS A 29 -46.61 21.73 -5.44
N LEU A 30 -46.66 21.45 -6.74
CA LEU A 30 -45.91 20.35 -7.35
C LEU A 30 -44.40 20.62 -7.34
N ALA A 31 -43.98 21.84 -7.70
CA ALA A 31 -42.57 22.23 -7.66
C ALA A 31 -41.98 22.15 -6.24
N THR A 32 -42.76 22.54 -5.23
CA THR A 32 -42.36 22.44 -3.81
C THR A 32 -42.25 20.98 -3.37
N VAL A 33 -43.21 20.12 -3.74
CA VAL A 33 -43.17 18.69 -3.42
C VAL A 33 -41.97 18.00 -4.09
N ILE A 34 -41.67 18.33 -5.35
CA ILE A 34 -40.50 17.78 -6.07
C ILE A 34 -39.19 18.19 -5.36
N ARG A 35 -39.06 19.46 -4.98
CA ARG A 35 -37.87 19.97 -4.25
C ARG A 35 -37.69 19.28 -2.91
N ILE A 36 -38.75 19.10 -2.12
CA ILE A 36 -38.69 18.37 -0.84
C ILE A 36 -38.25 16.92 -1.05
N LYS A 37 -38.78 16.24 -2.08
CA LYS A 37 -38.39 14.86 -2.42
C LYS A 37 -36.91 14.76 -2.81
N GLN A 38 -36.43 15.71 -3.62
CA GLN A 38 -35.01 15.78 -4.00
C GLN A 38 -34.12 16.04 -2.78
N GLN A 39 -34.49 16.97 -1.91
CA GLN A 39 -33.74 17.25 -0.68
C GLN A 39 -33.70 16.03 0.25
N ALA A 40 -34.83 15.35 0.45
CA ALA A 40 -34.90 14.13 1.25
C ALA A 40 -34.00 13.02 0.67
N HIS A 41 -33.97 12.86 -0.66
CA HIS A 41 -33.08 11.91 -1.32
C HIS A 41 -31.60 12.24 -1.07
N THR A 42 -31.21 13.51 -1.22
CA THR A 42 -29.83 13.96 -0.98
C THR A 42 -29.40 13.75 0.47
N ILE A 43 -30.26 14.05 1.43
CA ILE A 43 -29.99 13.82 2.87
C ILE A 43 -29.81 12.32 3.15
N LYS A 44 -30.68 11.47 2.60
CA LYS A 44 -30.55 10.01 2.76
C LYS A 44 -29.20 9.51 2.20
N LYS A 45 -28.82 9.98 1.01
CA LYS A 45 -27.54 9.63 0.38
C LYS A 45 -26.34 10.09 1.23
N LYS A 46 -26.38 11.31 1.78
CA LYS A 46 -25.36 11.82 2.72
C LYS A 46 -25.27 10.97 4.00
N LEU A 47 -26.41 10.54 4.55
CA LEU A 47 -26.42 9.71 5.76
C LEU A 47 -25.82 8.32 5.49
N GLU A 48 -26.15 7.71 4.35
CA GLU A 48 -25.55 6.43 3.93
C GLU A 48 -24.05 6.56 3.68
N TYR A 49 -23.63 7.64 3.02
CA TYR A 49 -22.21 7.96 2.84
C TYR A 49 -21.48 8.11 4.17
N ASN A 50 -22.02 8.89 5.12
CA ASN A 50 -21.40 9.07 6.44
C ASN A 50 -21.32 7.76 7.24
N LYS A 51 -22.33 6.90 7.13
CA LYS A 51 -22.31 5.56 7.74
C LYS A 51 -21.25 4.66 7.12
N ALA A 52 -21.10 4.71 5.79
CA ALA A 52 -20.07 3.96 5.08
C ALA A 52 -18.66 4.49 5.40
N ALA A 53 -18.47 5.81 5.37
CA ALA A 53 -17.23 6.49 5.70
C ALA A 53 -16.75 6.20 7.14
N LYS A 54 -17.67 6.00 8.10
CA LYS A 54 -17.31 5.62 9.47
C LYS A 54 -16.66 4.22 9.57
N LYS A 55 -16.92 3.33 8.61
CA LYS A 55 -16.34 1.97 8.56
C LYS A 55 -15.03 1.90 7.78
N VAL A 56 -14.64 2.99 7.12
CA VAL A 56 -13.48 3.06 6.24
C VAL A 56 -12.45 3.99 6.84
N LEU A 57 -11.18 3.62 6.70
CA LEU A 57 -10.07 4.45 7.12
C LEU A 57 -9.85 5.53 6.06
N LEU A 58 -10.08 6.78 6.44
CA LEU A 58 -9.86 7.92 5.57
C LEU A 58 -8.36 8.16 5.40
N PRO A 59 -7.85 8.36 4.17
CA PRO A 59 -6.43 8.59 3.91
C PRO A 59 -5.89 9.84 4.61
N ASN A 60 -6.75 10.84 4.85
CA ASN A 60 -6.39 12.09 5.54
C ASN A 60 -6.42 11.99 7.08
N GLY A 61 -6.71 10.81 7.65
CA GLY A 61 -6.75 10.62 9.09
C GLY A 61 -5.37 10.49 9.73
N HIS A 62 -5.16 11.08 10.91
CA HIS A 62 -3.90 10.99 11.66
C HIS A 62 -3.48 9.53 11.93
N ALA A 63 -4.43 8.65 12.25
CA ALA A 63 -4.16 7.23 12.48
C ALA A 63 -3.61 6.53 11.23
N LYS A 64 -4.18 6.83 10.04
CA LYS A 64 -3.68 6.28 8.78
C LYS A 64 -2.30 6.84 8.43
N SER A 65 -2.11 8.14 8.61
CA SER A 65 -0.80 8.76 8.40
C SER A 65 0.28 8.15 9.29
N LEU A 66 -0.02 7.85 10.56
CA LEU A 66 0.91 7.18 11.47
C LEU A 66 1.18 5.74 11.02
N TRP A 67 0.14 5.00 10.62
CA TRP A 67 0.28 3.64 10.08
C TRP A 67 1.17 3.63 8.82
N ASP A 68 0.94 4.56 7.90
CA ASP A 68 1.74 4.70 6.68
C ASP A 68 3.18 5.08 6.97
N PHE A 69 3.42 5.88 8.01
CA PHE A 69 4.76 6.18 8.49
C PHE A 69 5.46 4.94 9.07
N CYS A 70 4.77 4.16 9.92
CA CYS A 70 5.30 2.89 10.44
C CYS A 70 5.59 1.90 9.31
N ASN A 71 4.68 1.76 8.35
CA ASN A 71 4.88 0.95 7.15
C ASN A 71 6.12 1.37 6.37
N LEU A 72 6.31 2.67 6.16
CA LEU A 72 7.46 3.20 5.45
C LEU A 72 8.77 2.81 6.15
N LEU A 73 8.84 2.92 7.47
CA LEU A 73 10.03 2.53 8.25
C LEU A 73 10.34 1.03 8.13
N VAL A 74 9.33 0.18 8.30
CA VAL A 74 9.49 -1.29 8.19
C VAL A 74 9.87 -1.69 6.76
N LEU A 75 9.33 -0.99 5.77
CA LEU A 75 9.67 -1.20 4.36
C LEU A 75 11.12 -0.81 4.07
N ILE A 76 11.59 0.34 4.56
CA ILE A 76 12.99 0.75 4.41
C ILE A 76 13.92 -0.31 5.00
N TYR A 77 13.63 -0.82 6.21
CA TYR A 77 14.41 -1.92 6.77
C TYR A 77 14.43 -3.15 5.85
N SER A 78 13.25 -3.57 5.37
CA SER A 78 13.10 -4.73 4.49
C SER A 78 13.87 -4.61 3.17
N VAL A 79 14.02 -3.38 2.66
CA VAL A 79 14.78 -3.06 1.44
C VAL A 79 16.25 -3.45 1.54
N PHE A 80 16.85 -3.30 2.71
CA PHE A 80 18.25 -3.67 2.96
C PHE A 80 18.39 -5.11 3.43
N GLU A 81 17.47 -5.55 4.28
CA GLU A 81 17.51 -6.89 4.88
C GLU A 81 17.35 -8.00 3.84
N VAL A 82 16.40 -7.87 2.90
CA VAL A 82 16.10 -8.95 1.94
C VAL A 82 17.30 -9.30 1.04
N PRO A 83 17.99 -8.35 0.36
CA PRO A 83 19.20 -8.66 -0.40
C PRO A 83 20.32 -9.21 0.47
N TYR A 84 20.47 -8.66 1.67
CA TYR A 84 21.49 -9.09 2.62
C TYR A 84 21.28 -10.55 3.07
N SER A 85 20.06 -10.93 3.45
CA SER A 85 19.72 -12.30 3.84
C SER A 85 19.87 -13.27 2.66
N LEU A 86 19.59 -12.81 1.43
CA LEU A 86 19.80 -13.61 0.22
C LEU A 86 21.26 -13.92 -0.08
N SER A 87 22.18 -12.99 0.19
CA SER A 87 23.60 -13.14 -0.16
C SER A 87 24.49 -13.64 0.97
N PHE A 88 24.24 -13.25 2.22
CA PHE A 88 25.14 -13.51 3.36
C PHE A 88 24.62 -14.58 4.32
N GLN A 89 23.31 -14.83 4.37
CA GLN A 89 22.76 -15.83 5.28
C GLN A 89 22.54 -17.16 4.55
N PRO A 90 23.27 -18.23 4.91
CA PRO A 90 23.00 -19.55 4.36
C PRO A 90 21.56 -19.94 4.67
N SER A 91 20.91 -20.62 3.72
CA SER A 91 19.52 -21.06 3.80
C SER A 91 19.35 -22.24 4.78
N SER A 92 19.83 -22.08 6.01
CA SER A 92 19.65 -23.08 7.06
C SER A 92 18.26 -22.93 7.66
N CYS A 93 17.53 -24.04 7.80
CA CYS A 93 16.24 -24.09 8.51
C CYS A 93 16.39 -23.92 10.04
N ALA A 94 17.60 -23.62 10.53
CA ALA A 94 17.89 -23.42 11.93
C ALA A 94 17.29 -22.09 12.40
N SER A 95 16.39 -22.17 13.38
CA SER A 95 15.73 -21.01 14.00
C SER A 95 16.76 -20.17 14.77
N THR A 96 17.14 -19.03 14.21
CA THR A 96 17.93 -17.99 14.89
C THR A 96 17.02 -16.92 15.47
N GLU A 97 17.49 -16.13 16.45
CA GLU A 97 16.65 -15.05 17.02
C GLU A 97 16.25 -13.99 15.98
N SER A 98 17.10 -13.72 15.00
CA SER A 98 16.80 -12.84 13.85
C SER A 98 15.60 -13.32 13.03
N ASP A 99 15.35 -14.63 13.02
CA ASP A 99 14.29 -15.28 12.27
C ASP A 99 12.90 -15.09 12.91
N HIS A 100 12.83 -14.80 14.23
CA HIS A 100 11.58 -14.40 14.89
C HIS A 100 11.24 -12.94 14.62
N PHE A 101 12.24 -12.07 14.56
CA PHE A 101 12.05 -10.66 14.22
C PHE A 101 11.53 -10.48 12.79
N ASN A 102 12.14 -11.19 11.83
CA ASN A 102 11.70 -11.21 10.44
C ASN A 102 10.27 -11.75 10.28
N LEU A 103 9.88 -12.74 11.08
CA LEU A 103 8.49 -13.22 11.13
C LEU A 103 7.52 -12.13 11.61
N GLY A 104 7.89 -11.37 12.65
CA GLY A 104 7.10 -10.23 13.12
C GLY A 104 6.88 -9.18 12.04
N ILE A 105 7.90 -8.93 11.22
CA ILE A 105 7.82 -8.02 10.06
C ILE A 105 6.89 -8.57 8.99
N ASP A 106 6.99 -9.86 8.65
CA ASP A 106 6.09 -10.47 7.66
C ASP A 106 4.62 -10.42 8.14
N ILE A 107 4.35 -10.68 9.43
CA ILE A 107 3.01 -10.51 10.03
C ILE A 107 2.54 -9.05 9.95
N PHE A 108 3.43 -8.09 10.22
CA PHE A 108 3.11 -6.67 10.10
C PHE A 108 2.66 -6.30 8.67
N PHE A 109 3.36 -6.82 7.64
CA PHE A 109 2.94 -6.63 6.25
C PHE A 109 1.62 -7.32 5.93
N MET A 110 1.33 -8.49 6.51
CA MET A 110 0.02 -9.13 6.35
C MET A 110 -1.11 -8.27 6.95
N CYS A 111 -0.91 -7.68 8.13
CA CYS A 111 -1.86 -6.75 8.74
C CYS A 111 -2.09 -5.52 7.85
N ASP A 112 -1.03 -5.02 7.23
CA ASP A 112 -1.10 -3.90 6.32
C ASP A 112 -1.91 -4.22 5.05
N VAL A 113 -1.80 -5.44 4.50
CA VAL A 113 -2.68 -5.91 3.43
C VAL A 113 -4.14 -5.88 3.87
N LEU A 114 -4.46 -6.30 5.10
CA LEU A 114 -5.82 -6.24 5.63
C LEU A 114 -6.32 -4.80 5.76
N ILE A 115 -5.48 -3.88 6.24
CA ILE A 115 -5.83 -2.46 6.39
C ILE A 115 -6.07 -1.79 5.02
N ASN A 116 -5.37 -2.21 3.97
CA ASN A 116 -5.63 -1.73 2.62
C ASN A 116 -7.06 -2.03 2.14
N PHE A 117 -7.66 -3.16 2.53
CA PHE A 117 -9.07 -3.46 2.22
C PHE A 117 -10.06 -2.49 2.87
N PHE A 118 -9.66 -1.84 3.96
CA PHE A 118 -10.47 -0.86 4.69
C PHE A 118 -10.06 0.58 4.39
N THR A 119 -9.13 0.83 3.48
CA THR A 119 -8.67 2.19 3.17
C THR A 119 -9.42 2.75 1.96
N ALA A 120 -9.99 3.95 2.09
CA ALA A 120 -10.65 4.63 0.97
C ALA A 120 -9.63 5.01 -0.12
N TYR A 121 -10.03 4.90 -1.38
CA TYR A 121 -9.23 5.38 -2.52
C TYR A 121 -9.93 6.54 -3.22
N LEU A 122 -9.14 7.39 -3.90
CA LEU A 122 -9.66 8.45 -4.76
C LEU A 122 -9.94 7.84 -6.12
N ASP A 123 -11.19 7.95 -6.59
CA ASP A 123 -11.52 7.58 -7.96
C ASP A 123 -10.98 8.66 -8.91
N GLU A 124 -10.04 8.32 -9.79
CA GLU A 124 -9.42 9.26 -10.72
C GLU A 124 -10.38 9.72 -11.82
N GLU A 125 -11.42 8.96 -12.15
CA GLU A 125 -12.41 9.32 -13.17
C GLU A 125 -13.43 10.34 -12.64
N ILE A 126 -13.87 10.14 -11.40
CA ILE A 126 -14.96 10.93 -10.79
C ILE A 126 -14.41 12.03 -9.86
N GLY A 127 -13.16 11.91 -9.39
CA GLY A 127 -12.54 12.84 -8.44
C GLY A 127 -13.14 12.79 -7.04
N VAL A 128 -13.89 11.73 -6.71
CA VAL A 128 -14.58 11.55 -5.42
C VAL A 128 -13.99 10.34 -4.68
N MET A 129 -13.89 10.44 -3.34
CA MET A 129 -13.43 9.33 -2.51
C MET A 129 -14.47 8.22 -2.43
N GLU A 130 -14.07 7.00 -2.79
CA GLU A 130 -14.94 5.83 -2.68
C GLU A 130 -14.85 5.23 -1.27
N VAL A 131 -16.00 5.20 -0.58
CA VAL A 131 -16.11 4.76 0.83
C VAL A 131 -16.88 3.46 0.99
N HIS A 132 -17.32 2.84 -0.11
CA HIS A 132 -18.02 1.57 -0.05
C HIS A 132 -17.03 0.40 -0.03
N LEU A 133 -16.96 -0.33 1.09
CA LEU A 133 -16.02 -1.45 1.28
C LEU A 133 -16.04 -2.49 0.16
N LYS A 134 -17.23 -2.78 -0.40
CA LYS A 134 -17.35 -3.75 -1.51
C LYS A 134 -16.64 -3.27 -2.77
N ALA A 135 -16.78 -2.00 -3.12
CA ALA A 135 -16.11 -1.40 -4.28
C ALA A 135 -14.60 -1.35 -4.06
N ILE A 136 -14.17 -0.92 -2.86
CA ILE A 136 -12.76 -0.91 -2.44
C ILE A 136 -12.15 -2.31 -2.57
N ALA A 137 -12.79 -3.32 -1.99
CA ALA A 137 -12.28 -4.68 -2.01
C ALA A 137 -12.18 -5.25 -3.43
N LEU A 138 -13.21 -5.07 -4.28
CA LEU A 138 -13.19 -5.57 -5.65
C LEU A 138 -12.11 -4.90 -6.50
N ASN A 139 -11.95 -3.57 -6.37
CA ASN A 139 -10.91 -2.85 -7.09
C ASN A 139 -9.51 -3.30 -6.63
N TYR A 140 -9.30 -3.44 -5.32
CA TYR A 140 -8.03 -3.89 -4.76
C TYR A 140 -7.70 -5.33 -5.17
N LEU A 141 -8.69 -6.23 -5.17
CA LEU A 141 -8.55 -7.63 -5.62
C LEU A 141 -8.15 -7.73 -7.09
N LYS A 142 -8.68 -6.86 -7.96
CA LYS A 142 -8.39 -6.87 -9.40
C LYS A 142 -7.00 -6.35 -9.74
N GLY A 143 -6.46 -5.46 -8.92
CA GLY A 143 -5.16 -4.81 -9.16
C GLY A 143 -4.04 -5.42 -8.34
N TRP A 144 -3.82 -4.85 -7.15
CA TRP A 144 -2.58 -5.00 -6.39
C TRP A 144 -2.59 -6.12 -5.35
N PHE A 145 -3.76 -6.62 -4.98
CA PHE A 145 -3.90 -7.62 -3.93
C PHE A 145 -2.99 -8.83 -4.12
N VAL A 146 -2.89 -9.38 -5.33
CA VAL A 146 -2.08 -10.57 -5.59
C VAL A 146 -0.60 -10.31 -5.30
N PHE A 147 -0.08 -9.16 -5.71
CA PHE A 147 1.31 -8.78 -5.46
C PHE A 147 1.56 -8.48 -3.98
N ASP A 148 0.65 -7.75 -3.34
CA ASP A 148 0.78 -7.38 -1.94
C ASP A 148 0.68 -8.65 -1.05
N LEU A 149 -0.28 -9.54 -1.32
CA LEU A 149 -0.41 -10.82 -0.63
C LEU A 149 0.82 -11.69 -0.85
N ALA A 150 1.24 -11.90 -2.11
CA ALA A 150 2.40 -12.72 -2.42
C ALA A 150 3.67 -12.15 -1.78
N SER A 151 3.82 -10.83 -1.68
CA SER A 151 4.99 -10.24 -1.03
C SER A 151 4.94 -10.29 0.50
N SER A 152 3.75 -10.41 1.11
CA SER A 152 3.55 -10.37 2.57
C SER A 152 3.68 -11.73 3.27
N LEU A 153 3.64 -12.83 2.51
CA LEU A 153 3.68 -14.18 3.10
C LEU A 153 5.08 -14.55 3.62
N PRO A 154 5.18 -15.23 4.78
CA PRO A 154 6.44 -15.69 5.36
C PRO A 154 6.94 -16.95 4.63
N TRP A 155 7.29 -16.81 3.34
CA TRP A 155 7.65 -17.93 2.48
C TRP A 155 8.81 -18.76 3.00
N ASP A 156 9.77 -18.12 3.67
CA ASP A 156 10.93 -18.80 4.25
C ASP A 156 10.50 -19.93 5.19
N ARG A 157 9.52 -19.66 6.07
CA ARG A 157 8.99 -20.66 7.00
C ARG A 157 8.17 -21.72 6.29
N ILE A 158 7.29 -21.31 5.37
CA ILE A 158 6.42 -22.23 4.63
C ILE A 158 7.27 -23.27 3.89
N VAL A 159 8.34 -22.82 3.22
CA VAL A 159 9.21 -23.72 2.47
C VAL A 159 10.15 -24.50 3.38
N CYS A 160 10.69 -23.91 4.46
CA CYS A 160 11.48 -24.66 5.45
C CYS A 160 10.67 -25.81 6.08
N MET A 161 9.41 -25.58 6.47
CA MET A 161 8.53 -26.65 6.98
C MET A 161 8.32 -27.74 5.92
N ALA A 162 8.07 -27.37 4.67
CA ALA A 162 7.90 -28.34 3.58
C ALA A 162 9.17 -29.17 3.30
N ILE A 163 10.37 -28.60 3.46
CA ILE A 163 11.65 -29.32 3.32
C ILE A 163 11.86 -30.32 4.45
N LEU A 164 11.52 -29.96 5.69
CA LEU A 164 11.64 -30.86 6.83
C LEU A 164 10.74 -32.10 6.66
N ASP A 165 9.56 -31.92 6.08
CA ASP A 165 8.64 -33.02 5.78
C ASP A 165 9.04 -33.82 4.53
N ASN A 166 9.70 -33.18 3.55
CA ASN A 166 10.14 -33.84 2.33
C ASN A 166 11.47 -33.24 1.80
N PRO A 167 12.63 -33.87 2.06
CA PRO A 167 13.96 -33.30 1.81
C PRO A 167 14.39 -33.32 0.33
N ASN A 168 13.45 -33.22 -0.62
CA ASN A 168 13.76 -33.13 -2.03
C ASN A 168 14.56 -31.84 -2.34
N SER A 169 15.67 -32.00 -3.06
CA SER A 169 16.58 -30.90 -3.45
C SER A 169 15.95 -29.80 -4.31
N ILE A 170 14.74 -30.01 -4.84
CA ILE A 170 13.98 -29.00 -5.59
C ILE A 170 13.46 -27.89 -4.66
N PHE A 171 13.06 -28.21 -3.43
CA PHE A 171 12.48 -27.23 -2.50
C PHE A 171 13.48 -26.18 -2.02
N SER A 172 14.79 -26.51 -1.95
CA SER A 172 15.83 -25.53 -1.59
C SER A 172 16.02 -24.46 -2.67
N ARG A 173 15.83 -24.80 -3.95
CA ARG A 173 15.84 -23.82 -5.07
C ARG A 173 14.60 -22.93 -5.03
N ILE A 174 13.47 -23.50 -4.61
CA ILE A 174 12.19 -22.81 -4.49
C ILE A 174 12.25 -21.71 -3.40
N ILE A 175 12.96 -21.92 -2.28
CA ILE A 175 13.17 -20.89 -1.24
C ILE A 175 13.68 -19.58 -1.85
N LYS A 176 14.72 -19.66 -2.69
CA LYS A 176 15.35 -18.47 -3.28
C LYS A 176 14.38 -17.70 -4.18
N VAL A 177 13.55 -18.41 -4.95
CA VAL A 177 12.53 -17.78 -5.80
C VAL A 177 11.49 -17.05 -4.96
N PHE A 178 10.99 -17.67 -3.89
CA PHE A 178 9.99 -17.02 -3.04
C PHE A 178 10.54 -15.84 -2.23
N ARG A 179 11.82 -15.86 -1.83
CA ARG A 179 12.47 -14.68 -1.23
C ARG A 179 12.51 -13.49 -2.20
N ILE A 180 12.73 -13.75 -3.49
CA ILE A 180 12.70 -12.69 -4.53
C ILE A 180 11.30 -12.08 -4.65
N ILE A 181 10.22 -12.83 -4.39
CA ILE A 181 8.86 -12.28 -4.38
C ILE A 181 8.71 -11.18 -3.31
N LYS A 182 9.47 -11.23 -2.21
CA LYS A 182 9.47 -10.15 -1.20
C LYS A 182 9.91 -8.81 -1.82
N ILE A 183 10.76 -8.79 -2.86
CA ILE A 183 11.20 -7.57 -3.58
C ILE A 183 10.02 -6.82 -4.21
N LEU A 184 8.91 -7.50 -4.53
CA LEU A 184 7.71 -6.85 -5.07
C LEU A 184 7.15 -5.78 -4.13
N ARG A 185 7.41 -5.89 -2.82
CA ARG A 185 7.01 -4.86 -1.84
C ARG A 185 7.73 -3.52 -2.09
N PHE A 186 8.85 -3.49 -2.82
CA PHE A 186 9.53 -2.24 -3.20
C PHE A 186 8.78 -1.43 -4.24
N ALA A 187 8.03 -2.08 -5.13
CA ALA A 187 7.17 -1.38 -6.09
C ALA A 187 6.15 -0.49 -5.36
N ARG A 188 5.71 -0.92 -4.18
CA ARG A 188 4.82 -0.15 -3.30
C ARG A 188 5.50 1.11 -2.74
N MET A 189 6.78 1.03 -2.36
CA MET A 189 7.55 2.20 -1.89
C MET A 189 7.57 3.32 -2.92
N LEU A 190 7.79 2.96 -4.19
CA LEU A 190 7.87 3.92 -5.28
C LEU A 190 6.55 4.68 -5.46
N ARG A 191 5.41 4.00 -5.28
CA ARG A 191 4.07 4.58 -5.33
C ARG A 191 3.78 5.47 -4.12
N VAL A 192 4.08 5.01 -2.91
CA VAL A 192 3.88 5.81 -1.69
C VAL A 192 4.72 7.09 -1.77
N ALA A 193 5.96 6.98 -2.24
CA ALA A 193 6.84 8.12 -2.43
C ALA A 193 6.34 9.10 -3.51
N SER A 194 5.72 8.62 -4.61
CA SER A 194 5.11 9.53 -5.59
C SER A 194 3.88 10.24 -5.03
N SER A 195 3.02 9.53 -4.30
CA SER A 195 1.85 10.13 -3.66
C SER A 195 2.21 11.17 -2.59
N LEU A 196 3.30 10.96 -1.82
CA LEU A 196 3.81 11.97 -0.89
C LEU A 196 4.33 13.22 -1.62
N GLN A 197 4.96 13.04 -2.77
CA GLN A 197 5.48 14.15 -3.58
C GLN A 197 4.36 15.02 -4.14
N ASP A 198 3.22 14.44 -4.51
CA ASP A 198 2.05 15.19 -4.97
C ASP A 198 1.36 15.96 -3.82
N ALA A 199 1.49 15.46 -2.58
CA ALA A 199 0.87 16.05 -1.39
C ALA A 199 1.68 17.21 -0.78
N LEU A 200 3.01 17.21 -0.94
CA LEU A 200 3.94 18.17 -0.35
C LEU A 200 4.40 19.16 -1.43
N GLY A 201 3.94 20.41 -1.34
CA GLY A 201 4.11 21.43 -2.38
C GLY A 201 5.55 21.65 -2.87
N HIS A 202 5.67 22.33 -4.02
CA HIS A 202 6.89 22.45 -4.83
C HIS A 202 8.23 22.54 -4.08
N TRP A 203 8.38 23.42 -3.08
CA TRP A 203 9.64 23.59 -2.33
C TRP A 203 10.12 22.34 -1.59
N ILE A 204 9.20 21.60 -0.97
CA ILE A 204 9.50 20.37 -0.23
C ILE A 204 9.59 19.19 -1.22
N GLY A 205 8.78 19.23 -2.28
CA GLY A 205 8.73 18.21 -3.33
C GLY A 205 10.05 18.01 -4.08
N ASP A 206 10.79 19.09 -4.37
CA ASP A 206 12.09 19.01 -5.05
C ASP A 206 13.18 18.40 -4.15
N SER A 207 13.20 18.77 -2.87
CA SER A 207 14.11 18.20 -1.88
C SER A 207 13.86 16.71 -1.69
N LEU A 208 12.59 16.29 -1.62
CA LEU A 208 12.19 14.88 -1.55
C LEU A 208 12.57 14.10 -2.82
N ARG A 209 12.52 14.74 -3.99
CA ARG A 209 12.94 14.12 -5.25
C ARG A 209 14.42 13.74 -5.22
N LEU A 210 15.26 14.64 -4.71
CA LEU A 210 16.70 14.40 -4.57
C LEU A 210 16.98 13.29 -3.55
N ILE A 211 16.32 13.33 -2.38
CA ILE A 211 16.46 12.28 -1.35
C ILE A 211 16.03 10.92 -1.90
N LYS A 212 14.90 10.85 -2.64
CA LYS A 212 14.43 9.63 -3.30
C LYS A 212 15.48 9.10 -4.28
N PHE A 213 16.04 9.97 -5.12
CA PHE A 213 17.07 9.59 -6.09
C PHE A 213 18.33 9.04 -5.39
N LEU A 214 18.81 9.74 -4.36
CA LEU A 214 19.96 9.30 -3.56
C LEU A 214 19.69 7.95 -2.87
N GLY A 215 18.50 7.76 -2.31
CA GLY A 215 18.09 6.49 -1.71
C GLY A 215 18.06 5.34 -2.70
N VAL A 216 17.55 5.57 -3.92
CA VAL A 216 17.58 4.55 -4.99
C VAL A 216 19.00 4.23 -5.42
N LEU A 217 19.88 5.22 -5.53
CA LEU A 217 21.29 5.01 -5.86
C LEU A 217 22.01 4.17 -4.80
N LEU A 218 21.79 4.49 -3.53
CA LEU A 218 22.36 3.74 -2.41
C LEU A 218 21.84 2.29 -2.40
N LEU A 219 20.55 2.09 -2.63
CA LEU A 219 19.95 0.77 -2.76
C LEU A 219 20.56 -0.02 -3.93
N PHE A 220 20.73 0.62 -5.08
CA PHE A 220 21.36 -0.02 -6.23
C PHE A 220 22.80 -0.46 -5.92
N GLY A 221 23.56 0.37 -5.22
CA GLY A 221 24.90 0.02 -4.73
C GLY A 221 24.87 -1.19 -3.78
N HIS A 222 23.95 -1.20 -2.82
CA HIS A 222 23.76 -2.31 -1.89
C HIS A 222 23.41 -3.62 -2.61
N ILE A 223 22.41 -3.60 -3.49
CA ILE A 223 22.00 -4.77 -4.26
C ILE A 223 23.15 -5.27 -5.14
N SER A 224 23.89 -4.37 -5.79
CA SER A 224 25.04 -4.74 -6.62
C SER A 224 26.14 -5.43 -5.80
N ALA A 225 26.42 -4.95 -4.59
CA ALA A 225 27.37 -5.58 -3.69
C ALA A 225 26.89 -6.96 -3.22
N CYS A 226 25.62 -7.10 -2.84
CA CYS A 226 25.00 -8.37 -2.47
C CYS A 226 25.06 -9.40 -3.62
N ILE A 227 24.76 -8.98 -4.85
CA ILE A 227 24.84 -9.83 -6.04
C ILE A 227 26.28 -10.29 -6.27
N TRP A 228 27.26 -9.38 -6.18
CA TRP A 228 28.66 -9.75 -6.35
C TRP A 228 29.13 -10.78 -5.33
N HIS A 229 28.77 -10.59 -4.06
CA HIS A 229 29.05 -11.57 -3.02
C HIS A 229 28.43 -12.93 -3.33
N ALA A 230 27.14 -12.94 -3.68
CA ALA A 230 26.43 -14.18 -4.02
C ALA A 230 27.08 -14.92 -5.20
N VAL A 231 27.59 -14.21 -6.21
CA VAL A 231 28.32 -14.81 -7.34
C VAL A 231 29.65 -15.41 -6.90
N ILE A 232 30.40 -14.72 -6.05
CA ILE A 232 31.68 -15.20 -5.52
C ILE A 232 31.48 -16.49 -4.73
N ASP A 233 30.49 -16.54 -3.83
CA ASP A 233 30.16 -17.74 -3.06
C ASP A 233 29.77 -18.93 -3.95
N LEU A 234 28.99 -18.68 -5.03
CA LEU A 234 28.63 -19.72 -5.99
C LEU A 234 29.85 -20.28 -6.74
N ASN A 235 30.83 -19.43 -7.06
CA ASN A 235 32.06 -19.82 -7.73
C ASN A 235 32.98 -20.64 -6.79
N HIS A 236 33.06 -20.28 -5.51
CA HIS A 236 33.81 -21.06 -4.52
C HIS A 236 33.18 -22.44 -4.25
N CYS A 237 31.86 -22.60 -4.39
CA CYS A 237 31.23 -23.91 -4.30
C CYS A 237 31.43 -24.80 -5.55
N THR A 238 31.78 -24.23 -6.70
CA THR A 238 31.93 -24.98 -7.96
C THR A 238 33.35 -25.40 -8.28
N ILE A 239 34.37 -24.75 -7.69
CA ILE A 239 35.77 -25.12 -7.82
C ILE A 239 36.22 -25.77 -6.50
N PRO A 240 36.27 -27.12 -6.39
CA PRO A 240 36.84 -27.76 -5.20
C PRO A 240 38.31 -27.35 -5.07
N ALA A 241 38.73 -27.02 -3.84
CA ALA A 241 40.08 -26.59 -3.49
C ALA A 241 41.17 -27.63 -3.83
N ASP A 242 40.77 -28.84 -4.23
CA ASP A 242 41.63 -29.99 -4.53
C ASP A 242 42.37 -29.87 -5.88
N LEU A 243 42.09 -28.83 -6.69
CA LEU A 243 42.65 -28.64 -8.04
C LEU A 243 43.83 -27.66 -8.11
N PHE A 244 44.27 -27.09 -6.98
CA PHE A 244 45.51 -26.30 -6.93
C PHE A 244 46.61 -27.12 -6.23
N PRO A 245 47.54 -27.74 -6.98
CA PRO A 245 48.74 -28.29 -6.36
C PRO A 245 49.58 -27.15 -5.80
N SER A 246 50.01 -27.31 -4.55
CA SER A 246 50.88 -26.43 -3.76
C SER A 246 52.18 -26.06 -4.47
#